data_AF-A0A0N0GYL9-F1
#
_entry.id   AF-A0A0N0GYL9-F1
#
_cell.length_a   1.000
_cell.length_b   1.000
_cell.length_c   1.000
_cell.angle_alpha   90.00
_cell.angle_beta   90.00
_cell.angle_gamma   90.00
#
_symmetry.space_group_name_H-M   'P 1'
#
loop_
_entity.id
_entity.type
_entity.pdbx_description
1 polymer ?
#
loop_
_entity_poly.entity_id
_entity_poly.type
_entity_poly.pdbx_seq_one_letter_code
_entity_poly.pdbx_strand_id
1 'polypeptide(L)'
;MSLADRRRSRSPGPAPLLLTGMTVLTVLTALATTAACTAPSTAGRGADAGPRGRAAAARPAAAGALEGVWRMDGYGTLVAIKGRSLRTYEATAVSCLPGGVTGTRAGAPDAHGRSRFTVPQGLEGQEGAPFDAAPLTVSPSGPGRAGLAIADNVGRRTLHRIGALPARCAERPSRDPRAVFDVFWRTYAENYPFFRAKKIDWTAVRERYRPRITAKTTDDELFAVLRAMIEPLHDAHTHIAAGRGRHYAGKRPGTVLPTPESAARTDRAIAANLGPGVTQRHWAQGKLSYADLPGRIGYFRITQFADYTEKGDYAGDVAALDRALDSVFTRARTQGPAALRGLVTDLRLNGGGADPLGLRIASRLTGRPYLAYAKRARNHPSAPEKFTRPQPIRIHPYRGPVYTGPVTVLTGPLTISAGETFTQSVMGRAPAPTRIGQPTQGVFSDVLDRTLPNGWTFGLPNEEFLTADGRTFDGPGIPPAIRTPVFSDKELDARRDSALTRARALLNGRAPKAVRP
;
A
#
# COMPACT_ATOMS: atom_id res chain seq x y z
N MET A 1 8.36 -55.97 52.01
CA MET A 1 8.77 -55.12 53.17
C MET A 1 9.04 -53.72 52.61
N SER A 2 8.05 -52.81 52.71
CA SER A 2 7.96 -51.70 53.68
C SER A 2 9.01 -50.61 53.44
N LEU A 3 8.66 -49.53 52.71
CA LEU A 3 8.19 -48.21 53.21
C LEU A 3 9.25 -47.38 53.94
N ALA A 4 9.65 -46.23 53.38
CA ALA A 4 9.46 -44.88 53.95
C ALA A 4 10.24 -43.76 53.20
N ASP A 5 9.46 -42.89 52.55
CA ASP A 5 9.41 -41.41 52.63
C ASP A 5 10.68 -40.52 52.48
N ARG A 6 10.62 -39.60 51.50
CA ARG A 6 10.95 -38.16 51.69
C ARG A 6 10.50 -37.29 50.50
N ARG A 7 9.67 -36.30 50.84
CA ARG A 7 9.12 -35.22 50.00
C ARG A 7 10.21 -34.36 49.31
N ARG A 8 9.95 -33.93 48.07
CA ARG A 8 10.49 -32.68 47.49
C ARG A 8 9.41 -31.92 46.73
N SER A 9 9.37 -30.63 47.02
CA SER A 9 8.54 -29.59 46.41
C SER A 9 8.85 -29.40 44.92
N ARG A 10 7.80 -29.21 44.11
CA ARG A 10 7.89 -28.67 42.75
C ARG A 10 7.02 -27.41 42.68
N SER A 11 7.67 -26.27 42.44
CA SER A 11 7.00 -25.03 42.05
C SER A 11 6.52 -25.12 40.59
N PRO A 12 5.32 -24.62 40.24
CA PRO A 12 4.84 -24.61 38.87
C PRO A 12 5.35 -23.35 38.13
N GLY A 13 5.77 -23.53 36.87
CA GLY A 13 6.03 -22.44 35.93
C GLY A 13 4.73 -21.81 35.40
N PRO A 14 4.76 -20.55 34.92
CA PRO A 14 3.55 -19.89 34.47
C PRO A 14 3.18 -20.32 33.04
N ALA A 15 1.93 -20.77 32.91
CA ALA A 15 1.20 -20.96 31.67
C ALA A 15 0.52 -19.63 31.23
N PRO A 16 0.10 -19.49 29.95
CA PRO A 16 -0.24 -18.21 29.35
C PRO A 16 -1.65 -17.75 29.72
N LEU A 17 -1.82 -16.44 29.94
CA LEU A 17 -3.09 -15.79 30.24
C LEU A 17 -3.86 -15.48 28.94
N LEU A 18 -4.88 -16.29 28.68
CA LEU A 18 -6.09 -15.91 27.96
C LEU A 18 -7.08 -15.33 28.99
N LEU A 19 -7.66 -14.16 28.72
CA LEU A 19 -8.90 -13.73 29.38
C LEU A 19 -9.77 -12.90 28.43
N THR A 20 -10.86 -13.53 28.01
CA THR A 20 -12.12 -12.91 27.59
C THR A 20 -12.88 -12.38 28.80
N GLY A 21 -13.60 -11.25 28.66
CA GLY A 21 -14.61 -10.82 29.63
C GLY A 21 -15.23 -9.46 29.31
N MET A 22 -16.49 -9.49 28.88
CA MET A 22 -17.36 -8.34 28.53
C MET A 22 -17.71 -7.46 29.74
N THR A 23 -17.95 -6.16 29.48
CA THR A 23 -19.06 -5.44 30.13
C THR A 23 -19.68 -4.42 29.17
N VAL A 24 -20.97 -4.61 28.90
CA VAL A 24 -21.87 -3.69 28.20
C VAL A 24 -22.31 -2.61 29.20
N LEU A 25 -22.24 -1.33 28.83
CA LEU A 25 -22.97 -0.27 29.53
C LEU A 25 -23.70 0.63 28.53
N THR A 26 -25.01 0.59 28.64
CA THR A 26 -26.03 1.40 27.95
C THR A 26 -26.02 2.82 28.51
N VAL A 27 -26.08 3.86 27.65
CA VAL A 27 -26.50 5.21 28.07
C VAL A 27 -27.49 5.79 27.07
N LEU A 28 -28.60 6.28 27.64
CA LEU A 28 -29.80 6.80 27.00
C LEU A 28 -29.61 8.15 26.29
N THR A 29 -30.51 8.35 25.33
CA THR A 29 -30.94 9.57 24.63
C THR A 29 -31.46 10.69 25.54
N ALA A 30 -31.24 11.94 25.12
CA ALA A 30 -32.14 13.07 25.44
C ALA A 30 -32.32 13.97 24.20
N LEU A 31 -33.58 14.20 23.83
CA LEU A 31 -34.04 15.17 22.84
C LEU A 31 -34.08 16.59 23.43
N ALA A 32 -33.92 17.61 22.59
CA ALA A 32 -34.56 18.91 22.79
C ALA A 32 -34.97 19.52 21.44
N THR A 33 -36.24 19.86 21.34
CA THR A 33 -36.95 20.42 20.18
C THR A 33 -37.06 21.94 20.26
N THR A 34 -36.80 22.60 19.13
CA THR A 34 -37.42 23.79 18.50
C THR A 34 -38.07 24.90 19.36
N ALA A 35 -37.73 26.15 19.02
CA ALA A 35 -38.73 27.21 18.86
C ALA A 35 -38.27 28.22 17.79
N ALA A 36 -39.18 28.50 16.85
CA ALA A 36 -39.07 29.48 15.79
C ALA A 36 -39.45 30.89 16.29
N CYS A 37 -38.95 31.94 15.63
CA CYS A 37 -39.61 33.25 15.64
C CYS A 37 -39.48 33.95 14.28
N THR A 38 -40.58 34.60 13.95
CA THR A 38 -41.04 35.15 12.68
C THR A 38 -40.48 36.54 12.36
N ALA A 39 -40.51 36.90 11.08
CA ALA A 39 -40.28 38.26 10.57
C ALA A 39 -41.42 39.23 10.96
N PRO A 40 -41.22 40.54 10.76
CA PRO A 40 -41.95 41.17 9.65
C PRO A 40 -41.13 42.16 8.79
N SER A 41 -41.75 42.46 7.66
CA SER A 41 -41.35 43.28 6.50
C SER A 41 -41.47 44.80 6.68
N THR A 42 -40.66 45.58 5.94
CA THR A 42 -41.11 46.78 5.21
C THR A 42 -40.27 47.03 3.94
N ALA A 43 -40.97 47.42 2.86
CA ALA A 43 -40.48 47.90 1.56
C ALA A 43 -39.91 49.34 1.68
N GLY A 44 -39.17 49.94 0.75
CA GLY A 44 -38.73 49.60 -0.61
C GLY A 44 -38.09 50.84 -1.29
N ARG A 45 -37.79 50.69 -2.59
CA ARG A 45 -37.40 51.68 -3.63
C ARG A 45 -35.90 51.86 -3.92
N GLY A 46 -35.58 51.81 -5.23
CA GLY A 46 -34.39 52.42 -5.81
C GLY A 46 -33.70 51.55 -6.85
N ALA A 47 -33.87 51.88 -8.13
CA ALA A 47 -33.35 51.18 -9.29
C ALA A 47 -31.80 51.15 -9.36
N ASP A 48 -31.23 50.11 -9.97
CA ASP A 48 -30.54 50.29 -11.27
C ASP A 48 -30.18 48.94 -11.92
N ALA A 49 -30.39 48.87 -13.23
CA ALA A 49 -30.19 47.67 -14.05
C ALA A 49 -28.82 47.72 -14.74
N GLY A 50 -27.98 46.71 -14.49
CA GLY A 50 -26.76 46.44 -15.25
C GLY A 50 -26.61 44.94 -15.49
N PRO A 51 -26.15 44.48 -16.67
CA PRO A 51 -26.18 43.08 -17.03
C PRO A 51 -25.03 42.35 -16.32
N ARG A 52 -25.29 41.86 -15.11
CA ARG A 52 -24.43 40.85 -14.49
C ARG A 52 -24.71 39.52 -15.17
N GLY A 53 -23.73 39.06 -15.96
CA GLY A 53 -23.70 37.71 -16.48
C GLY A 53 -24.03 36.73 -15.34
N ARG A 54 -25.09 35.95 -15.56
CA ARG A 54 -25.48 34.88 -14.64
C ARG A 54 -24.28 33.95 -14.48
N ALA A 55 -23.58 34.07 -13.35
CA ALA A 55 -22.82 32.95 -12.82
C ALA A 55 -23.85 31.82 -12.69
N ALA A 56 -23.73 30.81 -13.55
CA ALA A 56 -24.54 29.61 -13.46
C ALA A 56 -24.29 29.03 -12.08
N ALA A 57 -25.26 29.21 -11.18
CA ALA A 57 -25.30 28.48 -9.92
C ALA A 57 -25.22 27.00 -10.29
N ALA A 58 -24.12 26.35 -9.93
CA ALA A 58 -23.96 24.92 -10.13
C ALA A 58 -25.17 24.25 -9.46
N ARG A 59 -26.01 23.59 -10.27
CA ARG A 59 -27.10 22.77 -9.75
C ARG A 59 -26.49 21.83 -8.70
N PRO A 60 -27.08 21.68 -7.51
CA PRO A 60 -26.63 20.66 -6.58
C PRO A 60 -26.59 19.35 -7.35
N ALA A 61 -25.42 18.70 -7.38
CA ALA A 61 -25.26 17.43 -8.04
C ALA A 61 -26.35 16.51 -7.49
N ALA A 62 -27.30 16.12 -8.34
CA ALA A 62 -28.52 15.47 -7.92
C ALA A 62 -28.18 14.26 -7.04
N ALA A 63 -28.81 14.17 -5.87
CA ALA A 63 -28.79 12.96 -5.06
C ALA A 63 -29.21 11.78 -5.97
N GLY A 64 -28.26 10.92 -6.34
CA GLY A 64 -28.46 9.87 -7.34
C GLY A 64 -27.48 9.89 -8.54
N ALA A 65 -26.62 10.91 -8.69
CA ALA A 65 -25.66 10.98 -9.79
C ALA A 65 -24.71 9.76 -9.88
N LEU A 66 -24.45 9.10 -8.74
CA LEU A 66 -23.61 7.91 -8.64
C LEU A 66 -24.39 6.58 -8.61
N GLU A 67 -25.71 6.62 -8.48
CA GLU A 67 -26.56 5.42 -8.45
C GLU A 67 -26.41 4.65 -9.76
N GLY A 68 -26.26 3.32 -9.70
CA GLY A 68 -26.16 2.44 -10.88
C GLY A 68 -24.91 1.58 -10.89
N VAL A 69 -24.64 0.98 -12.05
CA VAL A 69 -23.51 0.07 -12.27
C VAL A 69 -22.45 0.72 -13.13
N TRP A 70 -21.20 0.53 -12.75
CA TRP A 70 -20.05 1.17 -13.36
C TRP A 70 -18.98 0.14 -13.71
N ARG A 71 -18.41 0.23 -14.90
CA ARG A 71 -17.21 -0.51 -15.29
C ARG A 71 -15.97 0.32 -14.97
N MET A 72 -15.01 -0.30 -14.30
CA MET A 72 -13.72 0.30 -13.99
C MET A 72 -12.72 0.06 -15.12
N ASP A 73 -12.02 1.10 -15.56
CA ASP A 73 -10.91 0.96 -16.52
C ASP A 73 -9.76 0.17 -15.89
N GLY A 74 -9.45 -0.98 -16.49
CA GLY A 74 -8.21 -1.72 -16.31
C GLY A 74 -8.16 -2.79 -15.24
N TYR A 75 -9.05 -2.75 -14.25
CA TYR A 75 -9.01 -3.69 -13.14
C TYR A 75 -9.95 -4.87 -13.33
N GLY A 76 -10.62 -5.05 -14.47
CA GLY A 76 -11.64 -6.09 -14.62
C GLY A 76 -12.69 -6.04 -13.49
N THR A 77 -13.08 -4.83 -13.07
CA THR A 77 -13.92 -4.62 -11.88
C THR A 77 -15.18 -3.85 -12.26
N LEU A 78 -16.32 -4.30 -11.77
CA LEU A 78 -17.57 -3.55 -11.80
C LEU A 78 -17.87 -3.01 -10.40
N VAL A 79 -18.48 -1.83 -10.33
CA VAL A 79 -18.91 -1.20 -9.09
C VAL A 79 -20.40 -0.94 -9.19
N ALA A 80 -21.19 -1.55 -8.32
CA ALA A 80 -22.61 -1.27 -8.16
C ALA A 80 -22.82 -0.36 -6.96
N ILE A 81 -23.45 0.79 -7.17
CA ILE A 81 -23.84 1.74 -6.12
C ILE A 81 -25.36 1.77 -6.07
N LYS A 82 -25.92 1.38 -4.93
CA LYS A 82 -27.36 1.40 -4.68
C LYS A 82 -27.67 2.03 -3.33
N GLY A 83 -28.35 3.18 -3.33
CA GLY A 83 -28.63 3.93 -2.11
C GLY A 83 -27.33 4.28 -1.38
N ARG A 84 -27.12 3.73 -0.17
CA ARG A 84 -25.87 3.91 0.59
C ARG A 84 -24.84 2.80 0.36
N SER A 85 -25.19 1.74 -0.34
CA SER A 85 -24.32 0.57 -0.53
C SER A 85 -23.45 0.74 -1.77
N LEU A 86 -22.18 0.35 -1.65
CA LEU A 86 -21.25 0.11 -2.75
C LEU A 86 -20.83 -1.35 -2.68
N ARG A 87 -20.84 -2.04 -3.83
CA ARG A 87 -20.32 -3.41 -3.96
C ARG A 87 -19.51 -3.53 -5.23
N THR A 88 -18.39 -4.23 -5.15
CA THR A 88 -17.57 -4.57 -6.31
C THR A 88 -17.90 -5.96 -6.84
N TYR A 89 -17.63 -6.17 -8.12
CA TYR A 89 -17.65 -7.47 -8.79
C TYR A 89 -16.38 -7.63 -9.62
N GLU A 90 -15.80 -8.82 -9.60
CA GLU A 90 -14.59 -9.20 -10.31
C GLU A 90 -15.00 -9.88 -11.61
N ALA A 91 -14.82 -9.18 -12.73
CA ALA A 91 -15.27 -9.61 -14.04
C ALA A 91 -14.07 -9.95 -14.94
N THR A 92 -14.16 -11.11 -15.59
CA THR A 92 -13.27 -11.53 -16.67
C THR A 92 -14.09 -11.92 -17.90
N ALA A 93 -13.44 -12.27 -19.01
CA ALA A 93 -14.14 -12.85 -20.16
C ALA A 93 -14.90 -14.16 -19.82
N VAL A 94 -14.50 -14.89 -18.76
CA VAL A 94 -15.06 -16.20 -18.41
C VAL A 94 -15.84 -16.22 -17.08
N SER A 95 -15.79 -15.16 -16.27
CA SER A 95 -16.45 -15.10 -14.95
C SER A 95 -16.95 -13.71 -14.59
N CYS A 96 -17.90 -13.66 -13.67
CA CYS A 96 -18.20 -12.46 -12.88
C CYS A 96 -18.53 -12.89 -11.46
N LEU A 97 -17.66 -12.56 -10.50
CA LEU A 97 -17.76 -12.99 -9.12
C LEU A 97 -18.02 -11.78 -8.21
N PRO A 98 -18.72 -11.94 -7.07
CA PRO A 98 -18.75 -10.92 -6.04
C PRO A 98 -17.31 -10.55 -5.63
N GLY A 99 -16.98 -9.26 -5.70
CA GLY A 99 -15.67 -8.78 -5.31
C GLY A 99 -15.55 -8.61 -3.80
N GLY A 100 -14.32 -8.60 -3.30
CA GLY A 100 -14.05 -8.49 -1.87
C GLY A 100 -14.42 -7.14 -1.23
N VAL A 101 -14.65 -6.10 -2.03
CA VAL A 101 -14.96 -4.75 -1.52
C VAL A 101 -16.46 -4.50 -1.47
N THR A 102 -16.97 -4.29 -0.26
CA THR A 102 -18.28 -3.70 0.01
C THR A 102 -18.11 -2.45 0.85
N GLY A 103 -18.99 -1.46 0.70
CA GLY A 103 -18.88 -0.23 1.46
C GLY A 103 -20.21 0.44 1.72
N THR A 104 -20.23 1.27 2.77
CA THR A 104 -21.39 2.04 3.20
C THR A 104 -21.07 3.53 3.12
N ARG A 105 -21.93 4.32 2.48
CA ARG A 105 -21.72 5.76 2.36
C ARG A 105 -21.75 6.42 3.74
N ALA A 106 -20.67 7.13 4.08
CA ALA A 106 -20.42 7.71 5.40
C ALA A 106 -21.27 8.98 5.70
N GLY A 107 -21.97 9.52 4.70
CA GLY A 107 -22.79 10.73 4.83
C GLY A 107 -23.54 11.07 3.54
N ALA A 108 -24.05 12.29 3.45
CA ALA A 108 -24.55 12.84 2.20
C ALA A 108 -23.38 13.11 1.22
N PRO A 109 -23.62 13.08 -0.10
CA PRO A 109 -22.64 13.59 -1.06
C PRO A 109 -22.26 15.05 -0.75
N ASP A 110 -21.02 15.44 -1.04
CA ASP A 110 -20.59 16.84 -0.90
C ASP A 110 -21.23 17.75 -1.98
N ALA A 111 -20.91 19.05 -1.95
CA ALA A 111 -21.43 20.03 -2.91
C ALA A 111 -21.09 19.70 -4.38
N HIS A 112 -20.10 18.85 -4.62
CA HIS A 112 -19.69 18.37 -5.95
C HIS A 112 -20.23 16.96 -6.27
N GLY A 113 -21.13 16.42 -5.44
CA GLY A 113 -21.70 15.09 -5.60
C GLY A 113 -20.74 13.94 -5.26
N ARG A 114 -19.60 14.24 -4.64
CA ARG A 114 -18.63 13.22 -4.22
C ARG A 114 -19.16 12.47 -3.01
N SER A 115 -19.06 11.15 -3.05
CA SER A 115 -19.49 10.26 -1.98
C SER A 115 -18.31 9.52 -1.38
N ARG A 116 -18.18 9.57 -0.05
CA ARG A 116 -17.21 8.78 0.71
C ARG A 116 -17.87 7.52 1.25
N PHE A 117 -17.25 6.37 1.06
CA PHE A 117 -17.70 5.07 1.56
C PHE A 117 -16.70 4.54 2.57
N THR A 118 -17.19 4.08 3.72
CA THR A 118 -16.43 3.25 4.64
C THR A 118 -16.47 1.82 4.14
N VAL A 119 -15.32 1.15 4.17
CA VAL A 119 -15.19 -0.28 3.87
C VAL A 119 -14.97 -0.94 5.23
N PRO A 120 -15.75 -1.98 5.61
CA PRO A 120 -15.44 -2.75 6.80
C PRO A 120 -14.17 -3.59 6.56
N GLN A 121 -13.32 -3.75 7.58
CA GLN A 121 -12.23 -4.73 7.56
C GLN A 121 -12.83 -6.12 7.35
N GLY A 122 -12.33 -6.89 6.39
CA GLY A 122 -12.92 -8.20 6.12
C GLY A 122 -12.32 -9.03 4.99
N LEU A 123 -11.25 -8.59 4.37
CA LEU A 123 -10.45 -9.47 3.52
C LEU A 123 -9.20 -9.83 4.30
N GLU A 124 -9.01 -11.13 4.55
CA GLU A 124 -7.74 -11.66 5.01
C GLU A 124 -6.71 -11.43 3.89
N GLY A 125 -5.72 -10.61 4.15
CA GLY A 125 -4.52 -10.48 3.34
C GLY A 125 -3.55 -11.62 3.62
N GLN A 126 -2.32 -11.44 3.14
CA GLN A 126 -1.24 -12.40 3.30
C GLN A 126 -1.05 -12.76 4.80
N GLU A 127 -0.96 -14.05 5.10
CA GLU A 127 -0.79 -14.57 6.48
C GLU A 127 -1.91 -14.22 7.49
N GLY A 128 -3.13 -13.93 6.99
CA GLY A 128 -4.29 -13.67 7.86
C GLY A 128 -4.31 -12.26 8.47
N ALA A 129 -3.42 -11.36 8.03
CA ALA A 129 -3.50 -9.94 8.37
C ALA A 129 -4.63 -9.31 7.54
N PRO A 130 -5.68 -8.72 8.14
CA PRO A 130 -6.73 -8.05 7.38
C PRO A 130 -6.13 -6.90 6.55
N PHE A 131 -6.62 -6.70 5.33
CA PHE A 131 -6.30 -5.45 4.61
C PHE A 131 -6.78 -4.27 5.45
N ASP A 132 -5.93 -3.26 5.64
CA ASP A 132 -6.32 -1.99 6.25
C ASP A 132 -7.51 -1.44 5.45
N ALA A 133 -8.67 -1.31 6.10
CA ALA A 133 -9.87 -0.89 5.43
C ALA A 133 -9.80 0.61 5.11
N ALA A 134 -9.28 0.94 3.92
CA ALA A 134 -9.15 2.31 3.48
C ALA A 134 -10.47 2.85 2.92
N PRO A 135 -10.92 4.04 3.37
CA PRO A 135 -12.13 4.65 2.83
C PRO A 135 -12.02 4.91 1.32
N LEU A 136 -13.11 4.67 0.62
CA LEU A 136 -13.24 4.93 -0.81
C LEU A 136 -13.92 6.28 -1.05
N THR A 137 -13.53 6.95 -2.11
CA THR A 137 -14.18 8.18 -2.57
C THR A 137 -14.57 8.02 -4.03
N VAL A 138 -15.86 8.18 -4.34
CA VAL A 138 -16.37 8.19 -5.71
C VAL A 138 -16.83 9.60 -6.05
N SER A 139 -16.27 10.16 -7.12
CA SER A 139 -16.56 11.53 -7.59
C SER A 139 -17.13 11.49 -9.01
N PRO A 140 -18.30 12.11 -9.28
CA PRO A 140 -18.73 12.36 -10.65
C PRO A 140 -17.66 13.13 -11.45
N SER A 141 -17.52 12.82 -12.73
CA SER A 141 -16.53 13.45 -13.62
C SER A 141 -17.08 13.81 -15.00
N GLY A 142 -18.39 13.68 -15.20
CA GLY A 142 -19.09 13.97 -16.44
C GLY A 142 -20.27 13.00 -16.66
N PRO A 143 -21.06 13.20 -17.73
CA PRO A 143 -22.13 12.28 -18.09
C PRO A 143 -21.60 10.85 -18.24
N GLY A 144 -22.18 9.91 -17.49
CA GLY A 144 -21.79 8.51 -17.52
C GLY A 144 -20.36 8.22 -17.05
N ARG A 145 -19.66 9.17 -16.41
CA ARG A 145 -18.27 9.01 -15.95
C ARG A 145 -18.09 9.41 -14.50
N ALA A 146 -17.36 8.58 -13.75
CA ALA A 146 -16.93 8.88 -12.38
C ALA A 146 -15.47 8.50 -12.16
N GLY A 147 -14.90 8.96 -11.05
CA GLY A 147 -13.58 8.56 -10.57
C GLY A 147 -13.67 7.94 -9.19
N LEU A 148 -12.99 6.82 -8.99
CA LEU A 148 -12.86 6.16 -7.69
C LEU A 148 -11.42 6.28 -7.18
N ALA A 149 -11.25 6.74 -5.95
CA ALA A 149 -9.98 6.78 -5.24
C ALA A 149 -10.09 5.98 -3.94
N ILE A 150 -9.02 5.27 -3.58
CA ILE A 150 -8.88 4.55 -2.31
C ILE A 150 -7.85 5.31 -1.49
N ALA A 151 -8.09 5.50 -0.20
CA ALA A 151 -7.32 6.46 0.58
C ALA A 151 -5.84 6.07 0.79
N ASP A 152 -5.54 4.77 0.77
CA ASP A 152 -4.23 4.15 1.03
C ASP A 152 -3.38 3.92 -0.22
N ASN A 153 -3.90 4.20 -1.42
CA ASN A 153 -3.15 4.13 -2.66
C ASN A 153 -3.21 5.44 -3.44
N VAL A 154 -2.41 5.51 -4.50
CA VAL A 154 -2.30 6.71 -5.34
C VAL A 154 -2.96 6.50 -6.69
N GLY A 155 -3.51 7.59 -7.23
CA GLY A 155 -4.21 7.61 -8.50
C GLY A 155 -5.72 7.44 -8.36
N ARG A 156 -6.39 7.48 -9.51
CA ARG A 156 -7.84 7.40 -9.62
C ARG A 156 -8.21 6.33 -10.66
N ARG A 157 -9.19 5.51 -10.33
CA ARG A 157 -9.79 4.58 -11.28
C ARG A 157 -10.94 5.26 -12.01
N THR A 158 -10.88 5.30 -13.34
CA THR A 158 -11.97 5.83 -14.15
C THR A 158 -13.10 4.82 -14.20
N LEU A 159 -14.32 5.29 -13.99
CA LEU A 159 -15.55 4.52 -14.00
C LEU A 159 -16.43 4.98 -15.15
N HIS A 160 -16.97 4.02 -15.91
CA HIS A 160 -17.93 4.25 -16.99
C HIS A 160 -19.25 3.60 -16.65
N ARG A 161 -20.33 4.36 -16.70
CA ARG A 161 -21.68 3.88 -16.43
C ARG A 161 -22.06 2.81 -17.46
N ILE A 162 -22.60 1.69 -16.99
CA ILE A 162 -23.21 0.66 -17.83
C ILE A 162 -24.68 0.48 -17.46
N GLY A 163 -25.47 -0.07 -18.39
CA GLY A 163 -26.93 -0.14 -18.23
C GLY A 163 -27.37 -1.00 -17.03
N ALA A 164 -26.74 -2.15 -16.85
CA ALA A 164 -27.02 -3.08 -15.75
C ALA A 164 -25.80 -3.93 -15.42
N LEU A 165 -25.87 -4.64 -14.30
CA LEU A 165 -24.92 -5.68 -13.96
C LEU A 165 -25.05 -6.84 -14.98
N PRO A 166 -23.97 -7.36 -15.56
CA PRO A 166 -24.04 -8.49 -16.48
C PRO A 166 -24.75 -9.70 -15.85
N ALA A 167 -25.58 -10.41 -16.62
CA ALA A 167 -26.37 -11.55 -16.14
C ALA A 167 -25.52 -12.60 -15.41
N ARG A 168 -24.32 -12.88 -15.93
CA ARG A 168 -23.35 -13.80 -15.31
C ARG A 168 -23.00 -13.46 -13.87
N CYS A 169 -23.03 -12.19 -13.47
CA CYS A 169 -22.73 -11.79 -12.10
C CYS A 169 -23.82 -12.21 -11.09
N ALA A 170 -25.00 -12.59 -11.57
CA ALA A 170 -26.07 -13.16 -10.75
C ALA A 170 -26.07 -14.71 -10.76
N GLU A 171 -25.25 -15.33 -11.61
CA GLU A 171 -25.14 -16.78 -11.70
C GLU A 171 -24.31 -17.34 -10.55
N ARG A 172 -24.65 -18.55 -10.09
CA ARG A 172 -23.82 -19.27 -9.13
C ARG A 172 -22.60 -19.81 -9.86
N PRO A 173 -21.36 -19.43 -9.47
CA PRO A 173 -20.18 -19.86 -10.20
C PRO A 173 -19.92 -21.35 -9.98
N SER A 174 -19.47 -22.03 -11.03
CA SER A 174 -19.10 -23.45 -10.95
C SER A 174 -17.87 -23.64 -10.07
N ARG A 175 -17.96 -24.56 -9.11
CA ARG A 175 -16.85 -24.98 -8.24
C ARG A 175 -16.03 -26.12 -8.82
N ASP A 176 -16.33 -26.55 -10.06
CA ASP A 176 -15.53 -27.55 -10.75
C ASP A 176 -14.05 -27.10 -10.83
N PRO A 177 -13.07 -27.97 -10.54
CA PRO A 177 -11.66 -27.60 -10.56
C PRO A 177 -11.18 -26.97 -11.88
N ARG A 178 -11.75 -27.36 -13.03
CA ARG A 178 -11.39 -26.75 -14.33
C ARG A 178 -11.94 -25.34 -14.45
N ALA A 179 -13.15 -25.09 -13.94
CA ALA A 179 -13.72 -23.75 -13.90
C ALA A 179 -12.91 -22.83 -12.99
N VAL A 180 -12.50 -23.31 -11.81
CA VAL A 180 -11.61 -22.56 -10.90
C VAL A 180 -10.29 -22.22 -11.58
N PHE A 181 -9.65 -23.19 -12.24
CA PHE A 181 -8.44 -22.98 -13.01
C PHE A 181 -8.63 -21.94 -14.14
N ASP A 182 -9.71 -22.05 -14.92
CA ASP A 182 -9.94 -21.15 -16.05
C ASP A 182 -10.15 -19.70 -15.57
N VAL A 183 -10.81 -19.48 -14.42
CA VAL A 183 -10.92 -18.16 -13.81
C VAL A 183 -9.57 -17.63 -13.35
N PHE A 184 -8.78 -18.43 -12.64
CA PHE A 184 -7.44 -18.05 -12.19
C PHE A 184 -6.55 -17.65 -13.38
N TRP A 185 -6.45 -18.53 -14.37
CA TRP A 185 -5.64 -18.32 -15.56
C TRP A 185 -6.09 -17.09 -16.34
N ARG A 186 -7.41 -16.92 -16.56
CA ARG A 186 -7.95 -15.79 -17.30
C ARG A 186 -7.70 -14.47 -16.59
N THR A 187 -7.83 -14.45 -15.26
CA THR A 187 -7.61 -13.24 -14.46
C THR A 187 -6.18 -12.75 -14.63
N TYR A 188 -5.18 -13.65 -14.54
CA TYR A 188 -3.79 -13.33 -14.85
C TYR A 188 -3.60 -12.88 -16.29
N ALA A 189 -4.20 -13.57 -17.26
CA ALA A 189 -4.11 -13.22 -18.67
C ALA A 189 -4.62 -11.80 -18.97
N GLU A 190 -5.66 -11.35 -18.26
CA GLU A 190 -6.30 -10.05 -18.49
C GLU A 190 -5.70 -8.89 -17.68
N ASN A 191 -4.94 -9.17 -16.62
CA ASN A 191 -4.50 -8.15 -15.66
C ASN A 191 -2.97 -8.11 -15.45
N TYR A 192 -2.25 -9.24 -15.50
CA TYR A 192 -0.83 -9.28 -15.16
C TYR A 192 0.07 -8.64 -16.25
N PRO A 193 0.76 -7.51 -15.97
CA PRO A 193 1.44 -6.75 -17.03
C PRO A 193 2.83 -7.30 -17.41
N PHE A 194 3.43 -8.17 -16.59
CA PHE A 194 4.87 -8.45 -16.67
C PHE A 194 5.28 -9.74 -17.38
N PHE A 195 4.36 -10.48 -18.00
CA PHE A 195 4.69 -11.75 -18.69
C PHE A 195 5.82 -11.59 -19.72
N ARG A 196 5.73 -10.57 -20.58
CA ARG A 196 6.75 -10.29 -21.60
C ARG A 196 8.11 -9.96 -20.98
N ALA A 197 8.13 -9.12 -19.94
CA ALA A 197 9.36 -8.74 -19.25
C ALA A 197 10.02 -9.95 -18.56
N LYS A 198 9.20 -10.87 -18.05
CA LYS A 198 9.63 -12.11 -17.40
C LYS A 198 9.84 -13.28 -18.37
N LYS A 199 9.64 -13.08 -19.68
CA LYS A 199 9.76 -14.09 -20.74
C LYS A 199 8.88 -15.32 -20.49
N ILE A 200 7.68 -15.11 -19.96
CA ILE A 200 6.69 -16.16 -19.69
C ILE A 200 5.63 -16.15 -20.78
N ASP A 201 5.46 -17.28 -21.46
CA ASP A 201 4.31 -17.53 -22.33
C ASP A 201 3.14 -18.06 -21.49
N TRP A 202 2.19 -17.16 -21.18
CA TRP A 202 1.04 -17.53 -20.36
C TRP A 202 0.06 -18.47 -21.07
N THR A 203 0.03 -18.47 -22.41
CA THR A 203 -0.78 -19.42 -23.18
C THR A 203 -0.21 -20.82 -23.05
N ALA A 204 1.12 -20.97 -23.20
CA ALA A 204 1.80 -22.26 -23.00
C ALA A 204 1.63 -22.80 -21.58
N VAL A 205 1.60 -21.92 -20.56
CA VAL A 205 1.26 -22.32 -19.17
C VAL A 205 -0.13 -22.97 -19.12
N ARG A 206 -1.13 -22.42 -19.83
CA ARG A 206 -2.47 -23.02 -19.89
C ARG A 206 -2.45 -24.41 -20.51
N GLU A 207 -1.80 -24.52 -21.67
CA GLU A 207 -1.74 -25.77 -22.45
C GLU A 207 -1.05 -26.88 -21.67
N ARG A 208 -0.04 -26.53 -20.87
CA ARG A 208 0.66 -27.47 -19.99
C ARG A 208 -0.19 -27.95 -18.81
N TYR A 209 -0.87 -27.04 -18.10
CA TYR A 209 -1.49 -27.38 -16.82
C TYR A 209 -2.97 -27.74 -16.92
N ARG A 210 -3.73 -27.12 -17.83
CA ARG A 210 -5.17 -27.32 -17.91
C ARG A 210 -5.59 -28.78 -18.17
N PRO A 211 -4.93 -29.55 -19.06
CA PRO A 211 -5.30 -30.94 -19.31
C PRO A 211 -5.13 -31.87 -18.10
N ARG A 212 -4.32 -31.48 -17.12
CA ARG A 212 -4.06 -32.25 -15.89
C ARG A 212 -5.21 -32.15 -14.88
N ILE A 213 -6.13 -31.22 -15.07
CA ILE A 213 -7.23 -30.96 -14.16
C ILE A 213 -8.49 -31.67 -14.66
N THR A 214 -9.17 -32.37 -13.77
CA THR A 214 -10.43 -33.08 -14.03
C THR A 214 -11.44 -32.75 -12.93
N ALA A 215 -12.68 -33.20 -13.08
CA ALA A 215 -13.70 -33.09 -12.03
C ALA A 215 -13.33 -33.85 -10.74
N LYS A 216 -12.36 -34.78 -10.79
CA LYS A 216 -11.86 -35.54 -9.63
C LYS A 216 -10.61 -34.92 -9.00
N THR A 217 -10.07 -33.84 -9.57
CA THR A 217 -8.89 -33.17 -9.02
C THR A 217 -9.18 -32.66 -7.63
N THR A 218 -8.36 -33.08 -6.68
CA THR A 218 -8.48 -32.69 -5.28
C THR A 218 -8.04 -31.24 -5.07
N ASP A 219 -8.43 -30.73 -3.91
CA ASP A 219 -8.10 -29.41 -3.41
C ASP A 219 -6.57 -29.19 -3.27
N ASP A 220 -5.82 -30.22 -2.90
CA ASP A 220 -4.35 -30.16 -2.79
C ASP A 220 -3.68 -30.18 -4.17
N GLU A 221 -4.16 -31.04 -5.08
CA GLU A 221 -3.66 -31.11 -6.46
C GLU A 221 -3.92 -29.80 -7.22
N LEU A 222 -5.13 -29.23 -7.08
CA LEU A 222 -5.46 -27.96 -7.71
C LEU A 222 -4.58 -26.83 -7.15
N PHE A 223 -4.41 -26.75 -5.83
CA PHE A 223 -3.53 -25.75 -5.22
C PHE A 223 -2.09 -25.87 -5.72
N ALA A 224 -1.54 -27.10 -5.77
CA ALA A 224 -0.20 -27.35 -6.27
C ALA A 224 -0.03 -26.90 -7.73
N VAL A 225 -1.04 -27.14 -8.58
CA VAL A 225 -1.04 -26.66 -9.98
C VAL A 225 -1.06 -25.14 -10.04
N LEU A 226 -1.98 -24.47 -9.35
CA LEU A 226 -2.10 -23.01 -9.39
C LEU A 226 -0.83 -22.31 -8.85
N ARG A 227 -0.24 -22.84 -7.78
CA ARG A 227 1.07 -22.40 -7.28
C ARG A 227 2.15 -22.54 -8.35
N ALA A 228 2.26 -23.71 -8.98
CA ALA A 228 3.31 -23.98 -9.97
C ALA A 228 3.20 -23.10 -11.22
N MET A 229 2.04 -22.52 -11.50
CA MET A 229 1.85 -21.54 -12.57
C MET A 229 2.48 -20.18 -12.24
N ILE A 230 2.41 -19.73 -10.98
CA ILE A 230 2.84 -18.38 -10.58
C ILE A 230 4.21 -18.35 -9.91
N GLU A 231 4.72 -19.49 -9.45
CA GLU A 231 6.05 -19.60 -8.84
C GLU A 231 7.19 -19.08 -9.73
N PRO A 232 7.23 -19.39 -11.05
CA PRO A 232 8.24 -18.85 -11.96
C PRO A 232 8.14 -17.34 -12.22
N LEU A 233 7.06 -16.68 -11.77
CA LEU A 233 6.95 -15.22 -11.88
C LEU A 233 7.92 -14.51 -10.93
N HIS A 234 8.34 -15.15 -9.84
CA HIS A 234 9.29 -14.58 -8.87
C HIS A 234 8.88 -13.17 -8.42
N ASP A 235 7.59 -13.01 -8.11
CA ASP A 235 6.93 -11.74 -7.91
C ASP A 235 6.25 -11.74 -6.54
N ALA A 236 6.70 -10.89 -5.64
CA ALA A 236 6.18 -10.80 -4.27
C ALA A 236 4.76 -10.24 -4.17
N HIS A 237 4.21 -9.69 -5.25
CA HIS A 237 2.79 -9.30 -5.33
C HIS A 237 1.92 -10.38 -5.98
N THR A 238 2.44 -11.59 -6.14
CA THR A 238 1.64 -12.77 -6.52
C THR A 238 1.48 -13.69 -5.32
N HIS A 239 0.24 -14.10 -5.03
CA HIS A 239 -0.03 -15.05 -3.96
C HIS A 239 -1.29 -15.85 -4.24
N ILE A 240 -1.48 -16.96 -3.52
CA ILE A 240 -2.70 -17.76 -3.49
C ILE A 240 -2.91 -18.34 -2.09
N ALA A 241 -4.13 -18.25 -1.59
CA ALA A 241 -4.56 -18.80 -0.30
C ALA A 241 -5.80 -19.69 -0.49
N ALA A 242 -5.70 -20.93 -0.01
CA ALA A 242 -6.67 -21.99 -0.20
C ALA A 242 -7.03 -22.67 1.15
N GLY A 243 -7.26 -21.86 2.18
CA GLY A 243 -7.53 -22.33 3.54
C GLY A 243 -6.27 -22.76 4.30
N ARG A 244 -6.46 -23.48 5.43
CA ARG A 244 -5.38 -23.82 6.36
C ARG A 244 -4.25 -24.60 5.69
N GLY A 245 -3.02 -24.15 5.87
CA GLY A 245 -1.81 -24.81 5.37
C GLY A 245 -1.54 -24.67 3.87
N ARG A 246 -2.48 -24.09 3.09
CA ARG A 246 -2.33 -23.89 1.65
C ARG A 246 -2.20 -22.41 1.33
N HIS A 247 -1.00 -21.89 1.53
CA HIS A 247 -0.65 -20.51 1.21
C HIS A 247 0.66 -20.48 0.43
N TYR A 248 0.71 -19.65 -0.60
CA TYR A 248 1.92 -19.35 -1.34
C TYR A 248 1.97 -17.86 -1.65
N ALA A 249 3.14 -17.25 -1.44
CA ALA A 249 3.44 -15.92 -1.93
C ALA A 249 4.78 -15.97 -2.67
N GLY A 250 4.84 -15.31 -3.82
CA GLY A 250 6.04 -15.22 -4.61
C GLY A 250 7.10 -14.37 -3.93
N LYS A 251 8.33 -14.46 -4.44
CA LYS A 251 9.45 -13.59 -4.08
C LYS A 251 10.55 -13.73 -5.11
N ARG A 252 11.43 -12.73 -5.18
CA ARG A 252 12.67 -12.84 -5.95
C ARG A 252 13.54 -13.96 -5.36
N PRO A 253 14.22 -14.77 -6.20
CA PRO A 253 15.20 -15.74 -5.73
C PRO A 253 16.24 -15.08 -4.83
N GLY A 254 16.58 -15.74 -3.72
CA GLY A 254 17.53 -15.24 -2.73
C GLY A 254 16.95 -14.26 -1.70
N THR A 255 15.65 -13.89 -1.78
CA THR A 255 15.02 -13.09 -0.72
C THR A 255 14.81 -13.94 0.54
N VAL A 256 15.48 -13.53 1.62
CA VAL A 256 15.32 -14.09 2.97
C VAL A 256 14.47 -13.13 3.79
N LEU A 257 13.32 -13.62 4.28
CA LEU A 257 12.45 -12.84 5.15
C LEU A 257 13.02 -12.81 6.58
N PRO A 258 12.88 -11.68 7.30
CA PRO A 258 13.44 -11.56 8.63
C PRO A 258 12.65 -12.43 9.63
N THR A 259 13.36 -13.26 10.38
CA THR A 259 12.86 -13.85 11.64
C THR A 259 13.00 -12.84 12.78
N PRO A 260 12.27 -13.01 13.91
CA PRO A 260 12.45 -12.16 15.10
C PRO A 260 13.91 -12.10 15.57
N GLU A 261 14.62 -13.22 15.53
CA GLU A 261 16.03 -13.30 15.88
C GLU A 261 16.91 -12.48 14.93
N SER A 262 16.73 -12.63 13.62
CA SER A 262 17.50 -11.89 12.60
C SER A 262 17.19 -10.39 12.65
N ALA A 263 15.95 -10.00 12.95
CA ALA A 263 15.54 -8.62 13.16
C ALA A 263 16.27 -8.03 14.38
N ALA A 264 16.32 -8.77 15.49
CA ALA A 264 17.05 -8.34 16.68
C ALA A 264 18.57 -8.24 16.44
N ARG A 265 19.17 -9.15 15.66
CA ARG A 265 20.58 -9.04 15.22
C ARG A 265 20.78 -7.76 14.40
N THR A 266 19.87 -7.47 13.49
CA THR A 266 19.89 -6.27 12.64
C THR A 266 19.78 -4.99 13.47
N ASP A 267 18.86 -4.93 14.43
CA ASP A 267 18.68 -3.78 15.31
C ASP A 267 19.94 -3.51 16.16
N ARG A 268 20.58 -4.57 16.68
CA ARG A 268 21.87 -4.46 17.39
C ARG A 268 22.98 -3.93 16.49
N ALA A 269 23.06 -4.39 15.24
CA ALA A 269 24.05 -3.91 14.28
C ALA A 269 23.82 -2.43 13.94
N ILE A 270 22.58 -2.02 13.69
CA ILE A 270 22.24 -0.60 13.45
C ILE A 270 22.64 0.25 14.66
N ALA A 271 22.20 -0.13 15.87
CA ALA A 271 22.48 0.61 17.09
C ALA A 271 23.99 0.81 17.32
N ALA A 272 24.81 -0.23 17.09
CA ALA A 272 26.26 -0.15 17.19
C ALA A 272 26.90 0.86 16.21
N ASN A 273 26.22 1.16 15.08
CA ASN A 273 26.73 2.03 14.02
C ASN A 273 26.12 3.45 14.05
N LEU A 274 25.18 3.74 14.95
CA LEU A 274 24.68 5.11 15.18
C LEU A 274 25.71 5.97 15.92
N GLY A 275 26.41 5.38 16.89
CA GLY A 275 27.46 6.02 17.68
C GLY A 275 27.18 5.96 19.19
N PRO A 276 28.20 6.19 20.03
CA PRO A 276 28.06 6.13 21.48
C PRO A 276 27.09 7.21 21.98
N GLY A 277 26.21 6.85 22.91
CA GLY A 277 25.25 7.77 23.54
C GLY A 277 24.12 8.26 22.62
N VAL A 278 23.99 7.72 21.40
CA VAL A 278 22.88 8.07 20.50
C VAL A 278 21.60 7.37 20.93
N THR A 279 20.56 8.16 21.17
CA THR A 279 19.21 7.66 21.49
C THR A 279 18.30 7.74 20.27
N GLN A 280 17.62 6.63 19.97
CA GLN A 280 16.55 6.60 18.99
C GLN A 280 15.22 6.95 19.64
N ARG A 281 14.46 7.84 19.00
CA ARG A 281 13.05 8.08 19.30
C ARG A 281 12.21 7.20 18.39
N HIS A 282 11.15 6.62 18.93
CA HIS A 282 10.29 5.69 18.21
C HIS A 282 8.84 6.21 18.20
N TRP A 283 8.15 5.97 17.09
CA TRP A 283 6.71 6.20 16.92
C TRP A 283 6.11 4.99 16.22
N ALA A 284 4.78 4.99 16.05
CA ALA A 284 4.09 4.07 15.15
C ALA A 284 4.41 2.60 15.45
N GLN A 285 4.25 2.19 16.71
CA GLN A 285 4.58 0.82 17.18
C GLN A 285 6.03 0.39 16.84
N GLY A 286 6.97 1.34 16.85
CA GLY A 286 8.38 1.11 16.53
C GLY A 286 8.71 1.06 15.04
N LYS A 287 7.72 1.18 14.15
CA LYS A 287 7.94 1.14 12.69
C LYS A 287 8.68 2.35 12.15
N LEU A 288 8.57 3.48 12.86
CA LEU A 288 9.26 4.73 12.60
C LEU A 288 10.24 5.01 13.74
N SER A 289 11.51 5.30 13.41
CA SER A 289 12.46 5.77 14.41
C SER A 289 13.42 6.81 13.88
N TYR A 290 13.83 7.75 14.74
CA TYR A 290 14.73 8.83 14.40
C TYR A 290 15.83 9.01 15.44
N ALA A 291 17.06 9.30 14.99
CA ALA A 291 18.17 9.72 15.85
C ALA A 291 18.92 10.91 15.24
N ASP A 292 19.36 11.82 16.11
CA ASP A 292 20.35 12.84 15.76
C ASP A 292 21.76 12.22 15.94
N LEU A 293 22.56 12.25 14.87
CA LEU A 293 23.92 11.72 14.85
C LEU A 293 24.96 12.86 14.88
N PRO A 294 26.21 12.56 15.31
CA PRO A 294 27.31 13.50 15.20
C PRO A 294 27.47 14.07 13.78
N GLY A 295 27.82 15.36 13.68
CA GLY A 295 27.93 16.07 12.41
C GLY A 295 26.63 16.71 11.90
N ARG A 296 25.59 16.78 12.75
CA ARG A 296 24.24 17.25 12.38
C ARG A 296 23.62 16.40 11.27
N ILE A 297 23.77 15.07 11.39
CA ILE A 297 23.15 14.11 10.47
C ILE A 297 21.93 13.52 11.16
N GLY A 298 20.78 13.54 10.51
CA GLY A 298 19.61 12.78 10.97
C GLY A 298 19.68 11.35 10.45
N TYR A 299 19.24 10.38 11.25
CA TYR A 299 18.97 9.01 10.80
C TYR A 299 17.48 8.71 11.02
N PHE A 300 16.72 8.57 9.94
CA PHE A 300 15.29 8.27 9.95
C PHE A 300 15.03 6.90 9.35
N ARG A 301 14.67 5.92 10.17
CA ARG A 301 14.38 4.55 9.75
C ARG A 301 12.88 4.32 9.66
N ILE A 302 12.46 3.71 8.56
CA ILE A 302 11.06 3.44 8.21
C ILE A 302 10.97 1.97 7.78
N THR A 303 10.35 1.13 8.61
CA THR A 303 10.27 -0.33 8.36
C THR A 303 8.93 -0.79 7.81
N GLN A 304 7.93 0.09 7.78
CA GLN A 304 6.60 -0.19 7.23
C GLN A 304 5.93 1.14 6.88
N PHE A 305 4.95 1.12 5.98
CA PHE A 305 4.02 2.19 5.64
C PHE A 305 2.57 1.78 5.97
N ALA A 306 2.38 1.08 7.08
CA ALA A 306 1.10 0.56 7.58
C ALA A 306 1.27 0.17 9.06
N ASP A 307 0.18 -0.20 9.72
CA ASP A 307 0.16 -0.74 11.09
C ASP A 307 0.76 0.19 12.15
N TYR A 308 0.62 1.50 12.01
CA TYR A 308 1.18 2.46 12.96
C TYR A 308 0.38 2.57 14.25
N THR A 309 -0.83 2.01 14.30
CA THR A 309 -1.71 2.03 15.47
C THR A 309 -2.38 0.68 15.70
N GLU A 310 -2.72 0.36 16.95
CA GLU A 310 -3.41 -0.89 17.33
C GLU A 310 -4.76 -1.06 16.64
N LYS A 311 -5.40 0.05 16.26
CA LYS A 311 -6.69 0.05 15.58
C LYS A 311 -6.63 -0.49 14.14
N GLY A 312 -5.43 -0.52 13.52
CA GLY A 312 -5.26 -1.02 12.15
C GLY A 312 -6.10 -0.23 11.13
N ASP A 313 -6.15 1.10 11.28
CA ASP A 313 -6.88 1.94 10.35
C ASP A 313 -5.99 3.02 9.74
N TYR A 314 -6.17 3.22 8.43
CA TYR A 314 -5.35 4.13 7.65
C TYR A 314 -5.39 5.59 8.15
N ALA A 315 -6.50 6.05 8.74
CA ALA A 315 -6.57 7.41 9.28
C ALA A 315 -5.71 7.54 10.55
N GLY A 316 -5.69 6.51 11.39
CA GLY A 316 -4.76 6.36 12.51
C GLY A 316 -3.30 6.41 12.06
N ASP A 317 -2.98 5.72 10.97
CA ASP A 317 -1.62 5.71 10.41
C ASP A 317 -1.18 7.08 9.91
N VAL A 318 -2.05 7.77 9.17
CA VAL A 318 -1.81 9.15 8.75
C VAL A 318 -1.51 10.04 9.96
N ALA A 319 -2.34 9.97 11.01
CA ALA A 319 -2.16 10.79 12.19
C ALA A 319 -0.88 10.45 12.98
N ALA A 320 -0.54 9.17 13.09
CA ALA A 320 0.69 8.72 13.73
C ALA A 320 1.94 9.17 12.97
N LEU A 321 1.91 9.09 11.64
CA LEU A 321 2.98 9.58 10.79
C LEU A 321 3.16 11.09 10.93
N ASP A 322 2.07 11.87 10.82
CA ASP A 322 2.15 13.33 10.89
C ASP A 322 2.76 13.78 12.23
N ARG A 323 2.40 13.15 13.36
CA ARG A 323 3.05 13.41 14.68
C ARG A 323 4.55 13.11 14.69
N ALA A 324 4.97 12.01 14.06
CA ALA A 324 6.39 11.67 13.95
C ALA A 324 7.12 12.71 13.08
N LEU A 325 6.54 13.08 11.93
CA LEU A 325 7.12 14.06 11.01
C LEU A 325 7.21 15.45 11.62
N ASP A 326 6.24 15.88 12.42
CA ASP A 326 6.32 17.16 13.16
C ASP A 326 7.43 17.16 14.21
N SER A 327 7.67 16.00 14.84
CA SER A 327 8.77 15.84 15.81
C SER A 327 10.15 15.82 15.14
N VAL A 328 10.25 15.26 13.93
CA VAL A 328 11.49 15.14 13.17
C VAL A 328 11.82 16.43 12.41
N PHE A 329 10.87 16.99 11.68
CA PHE A 329 11.07 18.16 10.81
C PHE A 329 10.64 19.44 11.53
N THR A 330 11.41 19.84 12.55
CA THR A 330 11.24 21.12 13.24
C THR A 330 12.03 22.23 12.54
N ARG A 331 11.64 23.50 12.75
CA ARG A 331 12.39 24.66 12.21
C ARG A 331 13.88 24.57 12.54
N ALA A 332 14.23 24.24 13.79
CA ALA A 332 15.63 24.13 14.23
C ALA A 332 16.44 23.04 13.50
N ARG A 333 15.81 21.92 13.12
CA ARG A 333 16.48 20.86 12.34
C ARG A 333 16.53 21.16 10.85
N THR A 334 15.58 21.92 10.33
CA THR A 334 15.48 22.17 8.88
C THR A 334 16.09 23.49 8.43
N GLN A 335 16.27 24.45 9.33
CA GLN A 335 16.62 25.85 9.01
C GLN A 335 17.58 26.42 10.06
N GLY A 336 18.37 27.42 9.65
CA GLY A 336 19.29 28.13 10.55
C GLY A 336 20.62 27.40 10.81
N PRO A 337 21.47 27.94 11.71
CA PRO A 337 22.85 27.49 11.89
C PRO A 337 22.98 26.08 12.49
N ALA A 338 21.96 25.64 13.23
CA ALA A 338 21.87 24.32 13.83
C ALA A 338 21.19 23.27 12.94
N ALA A 339 20.77 23.64 11.72
CA ALA A 339 20.10 22.73 10.80
C ALA A 339 20.96 21.50 10.47
N LEU A 340 20.25 20.43 10.12
CA LEU A 340 20.83 19.20 9.62
C LEU A 340 21.70 19.48 8.39
N ARG A 341 22.91 18.90 8.39
CA ARG A 341 23.80 18.88 7.22
C ARG A 341 23.54 17.70 6.29
N GLY A 342 22.87 16.67 6.81
CA GLY A 342 22.50 15.49 6.04
C GLY A 342 21.37 14.71 6.69
N LEU A 343 20.64 13.94 5.89
CA LEU A 343 19.64 12.98 6.37
C LEU A 343 19.89 11.61 5.75
N VAL A 344 19.92 10.57 6.57
CA VAL A 344 19.84 9.18 6.15
C VAL A 344 18.39 8.73 6.30
N THR A 345 17.80 8.22 5.21
CA THR A 345 16.50 7.54 5.24
C THR A 345 16.76 6.04 5.05
N ASP A 346 16.33 5.20 5.98
CA ASP A 346 16.64 3.77 5.97
C ASP A 346 15.38 2.93 5.73
N LEU A 347 15.34 2.26 4.58
CA LEU A 347 14.24 1.45 4.07
C LEU A 347 14.64 0.00 3.87
N ARG A 348 15.82 -0.43 4.34
CA ARG A 348 16.38 -1.75 4.01
C ARG A 348 15.51 -2.91 4.46
N LEU A 349 14.67 -2.70 5.48
CA LEU A 349 13.69 -3.65 6.01
C LEU A 349 12.25 -3.13 5.85
N ASN A 350 11.96 -2.34 4.82
CA ASN A 350 10.64 -1.75 4.60
C ASN A 350 9.72 -2.67 3.79
N GLY A 351 8.74 -3.28 4.46
CA GLY A 351 7.80 -4.23 3.85
C GLY A 351 6.73 -3.62 2.94
N GLY A 352 6.68 -2.30 2.79
CA GLY A 352 5.63 -1.61 2.03
C GLY A 352 4.47 -1.16 2.90
N GLY A 353 3.28 -1.09 2.31
CA GLY A 353 2.07 -0.52 2.90
C GLY A 353 1.44 0.52 1.98
N ALA A 354 0.96 1.63 2.54
CA ALA A 354 0.24 2.66 1.83
C ALA A 354 1.16 3.70 1.17
N ASP A 355 1.13 3.78 -0.17
CA ASP A 355 1.88 4.76 -0.98
C ASP A 355 1.80 6.21 -0.47
N PRO A 356 0.62 6.75 -0.10
CA PRO A 356 0.53 8.15 0.31
C PRO A 356 1.27 8.45 1.61
N LEU A 357 1.54 7.46 2.47
CA LEU A 357 2.40 7.66 3.65
C LEU A 357 3.84 7.94 3.22
N GLY A 358 4.36 7.22 2.22
CA GLY A 358 5.65 7.51 1.60
C GLY A 358 5.68 8.92 0.97
N LEU A 359 4.66 9.29 0.21
CA LEU A 359 4.58 10.62 -0.41
C LEU A 359 4.49 11.75 0.63
N ARG A 360 3.85 11.52 1.79
CA ARG A 360 3.84 12.46 2.92
C ARG A 360 5.24 12.70 3.46
N ILE A 361 6.06 11.65 3.61
CA ILE A 361 7.48 11.82 3.98
C ILE A 361 8.22 12.61 2.90
N ALA A 362 8.06 12.25 1.62
CA ALA A 362 8.71 12.95 0.52
C ALA A 362 8.35 14.44 0.45
N SER A 363 7.13 14.83 0.84
CA SER A 363 6.69 16.23 0.93
C SER A 363 7.48 17.06 1.96
N ARG A 364 7.98 16.43 3.03
CA ARG A 364 8.85 17.07 4.03
C ARG A 364 10.29 17.24 3.55
N LEU A 365 10.66 16.60 2.44
CA LEU A 365 12.01 16.53 1.93
C LEU A 365 12.22 17.42 0.69
N THR A 366 11.37 18.43 0.44
CA THR A 366 11.54 19.30 -0.72
C THR A 366 10.93 20.68 -0.52
N GLY A 367 11.54 21.69 -1.14
CA GLY A 367 11.00 23.05 -1.23
C GLY A 367 10.31 23.36 -2.56
N ARG A 368 10.30 22.41 -3.52
CA ARG A 368 9.68 22.59 -4.84
C ARG A 368 8.90 21.34 -5.29
N PRO A 369 7.83 21.50 -6.11
CA PRO A 369 7.10 20.37 -6.65
C PRO A 369 7.91 19.64 -7.73
N TYR A 370 7.69 18.33 -7.84
CA TYR A 370 8.28 17.49 -8.89
C TYR A 370 7.44 16.23 -9.15
N LEU A 371 7.71 15.53 -10.25
CA LEU A 371 7.09 14.23 -10.56
C LEU A 371 7.73 13.13 -9.69
N ALA A 372 6.92 12.41 -8.92
CA ALA A 372 7.37 11.21 -8.21
C ALA A 372 7.52 10.05 -9.20
N TYR A 373 6.43 9.75 -9.90
CA TYR A 373 6.30 8.70 -10.91
C TYR A 373 4.95 8.88 -11.62
N ALA A 374 4.71 8.13 -12.68
CA ALA A 374 3.39 7.99 -13.28
C ALA A 374 2.91 6.55 -13.16
N LYS A 375 1.61 6.33 -12.96
CA LYS A 375 1.04 4.99 -12.79
C LYS A 375 0.04 4.68 -13.89
N ARG A 376 0.04 3.46 -14.43
CA ARG A 376 -0.97 2.96 -15.37
C ARG A 376 -1.34 1.53 -15.05
N ALA A 377 -2.54 1.12 -15.43
CA ALA A 377 -3.05 -0.24 -15.24
C ALA A 377 -3.20 -0.93 -16.60
N ARG A 378 -3.06 -2.26 -16.66
CA ARG A 378 -3.47 -3.02 -17.86
C ARG A 378 -4.93 -2.69 -18.17
N ASN A 379 -5.32 -2.56 -19.44
CA ASN A 379 -6.64 -2.04 -19.80
C ASN A 379 -7.30 -2.73 -20.99
N HIS A 380 -6.93 -3.97 -21.29
CA HIS A 380 -7.60 -4.75 -22.32
C HIS A 380 -7.46 -6.25 -22.08
N PRO A 381 -8.55 -7.04 -22.17
CA PRO A 381 -8.53 -8.47 -21.83
C PRO A 381 -7.75 -9.33 -22.84
N SER A 382 -7.63 -8.89 -24.10
CA SER A 382 -6.95 -9.64 -25.17
C SER A 382 -5.77 -8.92 -25.82
N ALA A 383 -5.42 -7.73 -25.34
CA ALA A 383 -4.35 -6.90 -25.90
C ALA A 383 -3.38 -6.51 -24.77
N PRO A 384 -2.40 -7.38 -24.45
CA PRO A 384 -1.58 -7.25 -23.23
C PRO A 384 -0.72 -5.99 -23.17
N GLU A 385 -0.52 -5.30 -24.30
CA GLU A 385 0.19 -4.04 -24.45
C GLU A 385 -0.66 -2.79 -24.22
N LYS A 386 -1.99 -2.94 -24.06
CA LYS A 386 -2.89 -1.82 -23.83
C LYS A 386 -2.99 -1.51 -22.34
N PHE A 387 -2.70 -0.27 -22.00
CA PHE A 387 -2.78 0.27 -20.65
C PHE A 387 -3.72 1.47 -20.59
N THR A 388 -4.15 1.83 -19.38
CA THR A 388 -4.76 3.13 -19.12
C THR A 388 -3.76 4.25 -19.42
N ARG A 389 -4.27 5.47 -19.61
CA ARG A 389 -3.41 6.65 -19.74
C ARG A 389 -2.58 6.81 -18.45
N PRO A 390 -1.24 6.98 -18.53
CA PRO A 390 -0.42 7.20 -17.34
C PRO A 390 -0.89 8.40 -16.51
N GLN A 391 -1.07 8.17 -15.22
CA GLN A 391 -1.49 9.16 -14.24
C GLN A 391 -0.26 9.70 -13.50
N PRO A 392 0.11 10.98 -13.67
CA PRO A 392 1.27 11.55 -13.00
C PRO A 392 0.97 11.77 -11.51
N ILE A 393 1.84 11.23 -10.65
CA ILE A 393 1.83 11.46 -9.22
C ILE A 393 2.93 12.47 -8.89
N ARG A 394 2.56 13.58 -8.24
CA ARG A 394 3.47 14.69 -7.94
C ARG A 394 3.68 14.85 -6.45
N ILE A 395 4.92 15.10 -6.05
CA ILE A 395 5.23 15.61 -4.73
C ILE A 395 5.00 17.12 -4.74
N HIS A 396 4.28 17.59 -3.74
CA HIS A 396 4.18 19.01 -3.42
C HIS A 396 4.84 19.25 -2.06
N PRO A 397 5.59 20.35 -1.87
CA PRO A 397 6.19 20.68 -0.58
C PRO A 397 5.13 20.74 0.52
N TYR A 398 5.47 20.22 1.69
CA TYR A 398 4.65 20.38 2.88
C TYR A 398 4.52 21.86 3.26
N ARG A 399 3.36 22.26 3.78
CA ARG A 399 3.13 23.63 4.29
C ARG A 399 3.65 23.74 5.72
N GLY A 400 4.96 23.86 5.86
CA GLY A 400 5.64 23.96 7.16
C GLY A 400 7.16 23.77 7.00
N PRO A 401 7.88 23.37 8.07
CA PRO A 401 9.31 23.10 7.96
C PRO A 401 9.56 21.92 7.02
N VAL A 402 10.49 22.10 6.09
CA VAL A 402 10.94 21.10 5.12
C VAL A 402 12.45 21.04 5.07
N TYR A 403 13.01 19.84 4.91
CA TYR A 403 14.44 19.64 4.73
C TYR A 403 14.80 19.59 3.24
N THR A 404 15.63 20.51 2.78
CA THR A 404 16.06 20.60 1.37
C THR A 404 17.52 20.23 1.14
N GLY A 405 18.23 19.83 2.19
CA GLY A 405 19.64 19.47 2.14
C GLY A 405 19.91 18.05 1.58
N PRO A 406 21.17 17.59 1.68
CA PRO A 406 21.57 16.26 1.21
C PRO A 406 20.84 15.11 1.91
N VAL A 407 20.32 14.16 1.13
CA VAL A 407 19.70 12.93 1.64
C VAL A 407 20.36 11.70 1.04
N THR A 408 20.58 10.69 1.86
CA THR A 408 20.90 9.32 1.43
C THR A 408 19.71 8.39 1.71
N VAL A 409 19.51 7.40 0.84
CA VAL A 409 18.43 6.40 0.98
C VAL A 409 19.09 5.03 1.05
N LEU A 410 18.92 4.31 2.15
CA LEU A 410 19.43 2.95 2.31
C LEU A 410 18.38 1.97 1.83
N THR A 411 18.74 1.11 0.88
CA THR A 411 17.82 0.15 0.23
C THR A 411 18.38 -1.27 0.27
N GLY A 412 17.49 -2.26 0.23
CA GLY A 412 17.87 -3.66 0.12
C GLY A 412 16.77 -4.55 -0.46
N PRO A 413 16.99 -5.88 -0.50
CA PRO A 413 16.03 -6.82 -1.07
C PRO A 413 14.68 -6.88 -0.33
N LEU A 414 14.63 -6.33 0.88
CA LEU A 414 13.42 -6.20 1.69
C LEU A 414 12.86 -4.77 1.68
N THR A 415 13.32 -3.91 0.76
CA THR A 415 12.60 -2.69 0.37
C THR A 415 11.57 -3.07 -0.69
N ILE A 416 10.30 -3.15 -0.30
CA ILE A 416 9.20 -3.78 -1.06
C ILE A 416 8.04 -2.78 -1.22
N SER A 417 7.30 -2.83 -2.33
CA SER A 417 6.01 -2.14 -2.50
C SER A 417 6.11 -0.63 -2.22
N ALA A 418 5.34 -0.07 -1.28
CA ALA A 418 5.41 1.35 -0.92
C ALA A 418 6.81 1.81 -0.44
N GLY A 419 7.67 0.89 0.03
CA GLY A 419 9.10 1.13 0.24
C GLY A 419 9.81 1.54 -1.04
N GLU A 420 9.47 0.89 -2.15
CA GLU A 420 10.00 1.17 -3.48
C GLU A 420 9.35 2.39 -4.11
N THR A 421 8.03 2.58 -3.98
CA THR A 421 7.36 3.79 -4.50
C THR A 421 7.86 5.04 -3.78
N PHE A 422 8.11 4.99 -2.47
CA PHE A 422 8.79 6.07 -1.75
C PHE A 422 10.21 6.29 -2.28
N THR A 423 11.00 5.21 -2.46
CA THR A 423 12.35 5.29 -3.02
C THR A 423 12.36 5.95 -4.40
N GLN A 424 11.44 5.57 -5.29
CA GLN A 424 11.27 6.18 -6.61
C GLN A 424 10.84 7.64 -6.49
N SER A 425 9.89 7.93 -5.59
CA SER A 425 9.35 9.29 -5.43
C SER A 425 10.46 10.30 -5.14
N VAL A 426 11.39 9.99 -4.24
CA VAL A 426 12.42 10.93 -3.83
C VAL A 426 13.53 11.12 -4.88
N MET A 427 13.59 10.28 -5.93
CA MET A 427 14.56 10.43 -7.03
C MET A 427 14.38 11.73 -7.82
N GLY A 428 13.16 12.29 -7.84
CA GLY A 428 12.86 13.57 -8.51
C GLY A 428 13.29 14.84 -7.74
N ARG A 429 13.79 14.70 -6.50
CA ARG A 429 14.24 15.84 -5.68
C ARG A 429 15.49 16.50 -6.26
N ALA A 430 15.69 17.80 -6.01
CA ALA A 430 17.01 18.43 -6.06
C ALA A 430 17.43 18.92 -4.66
N PRO A 431 18.68 18.62 -4.20
CA PRO A 431 19.64 17.71 -4.84
C PRO A 431 19.12 16.27 -4.82
N ALA A 432 19.42 15.47 -5.85
CA ALA A 432 18.96 14.09 -5.92
C ALA A 432 19.56 13.24 -4.78
N PRO A 433 18.79 12.34 -4.14
CA PRO A 433 19.33 11.49 -3.09
C PRO A 433 20.31 10.44 -3.64
N THR A 434 21.33 10.13 -2.84
CA THR A 434 22.23 9.01 -3.12
C THR A 434 21.67 7.73 -2.50
N ARG A 435 21.38 6.73 -3.33
CA ARG A 435 20.89 5.41 -2.90
C ARG A 435 22.06 4.49 -2.59
N ILE A 436 22.05 3.82 -1.44
CA ILE A 436 23.16 3.00 -0.95
C ILE A 436 22.63 1.66 -0.47
N GLY A 437 23.30 0.56 -0.82
CA GLY A 437 22.90 -0.78 -0.39
C GLY A 437 22.78 -1.73 -1.56
N GLN A 438 21.64 -2.40 -1.66
CA GLN A 438 21.33 -3.35 -2.73
C GLN A 438 20.07 -2.92 -3.50
N PRO A 439 19.81 -3.52 -4.68
CA PRO A 439 18.56 -3.28 -5.38
C PRO A 439 17.34 -3.59 -4.51
N THR A 440 16.29 -2.79 -4.66
CA THR A 440 14.97 -3.05 -4.06
C THR A 440 14.35 -4.33 -4.66
N GLN A 441 13.17 -4.75 -4.19
CA GLN A 441 12.60 -6.05 -4.57
C GLN A 441 12.08 -6.12 -6.01
N GLY A 442 11.57 -5.02 -6.56
CA GLY A 442 11.02 -4.93 -7.92
C GLY A 442 9.53 -5.23 -8.00
N VAL A 443 8.73 -4.82 -7.01
CA VAL A 443 7.28 -5.10 -6.94
C VAL A 443 6.49 -3.85 -6.54
N PHE A 444 6.12 -3.00 -7.51
CA PHE A 444 5.57 -1.67 -7.22
C PHE A 444 4.05 -1.60 -7.21
N SER A 445 3.40 -2.38 -8.08
CA SER A 445 1.94 -2.37 -8.27
C SER A 445 1.17 -2.52 -6.97
N ASP A 446 0.02 -1.87 -6.84
CA ASP A 446 -0.95 -2.31 -5.82
C ASP A 446 -1.31 -3.77 -6.13
N VAL A 447 -1.55 -4.58 -5.10
CA VAL A 447 -2.01 -5.96 -5.29
C VAL A 447 -3.48 -5.91 -5.70
N LEU A 448 -3.81 -6.61 -6.79
CA LEU A 448 -5.16 -6.82 -7.25
C LEU A 448 -5.71 -8.13 -6.67
N ASP A 449 -6.33 -8.06 -5.50
CA ASP A 449 -6.88 -9.23 -4.83
C ASP A 449 -8.16 -9.74 -5.48
N ARG A 450 -8.26 -11.06 -5.60
CA ARG A 450 -9.31 -11.75 -6.35
C ARG A 450 -9.78 -12.99 -5.62
N THR A 451 -11.04 -13.34 -5.86
CA THR A 451 -11.68 -14.54 -5.32
C THR A 451 -11.92 -15.55 -6.44
N LEU A 452 -11.71 -16.83 -6.15
CA LEU A 452 -12.01 -17.94 -7.04
C LEU A 452 -13.42 -18.50 -6.78
N PRO A 453 -14.03 -19.19 -7.76
CA PRO A 453 -15.36 -19.78 -7.59
C PRO A 453 -15.57 -20.68 -6.36
N ASN A 454 -14.50 -21.34 -5.92
CA ASN A 454 -14.48 -22.22 -4.74
C ASN A 454 -14.20 -21.48 -3.42
N GLY A 455 -14.02 -20.16 -3.45
CA GLY A 455 -13.80 -19.31 -2.28
C GLY A 455 -12.33 -19.08 -1.90
N TRP A 456 -11.38 -19.65 -2.64
CA TRP A 456 -9.96 -19.33 -2.47
C TRP A 456 -9.67 -17.90 -2.91
N THR A 457 -8.62 -17.29 -2.36
CA THR A 457 -8.19 -15.95 -2.74
C THR A 457 -6.81 -15.98 -3.38
N PHE A 458 -6.53 -14.99 -4.22
CA PHE A 458 -5.21 -14.81 -4.83
C PHE A 458 -5.01 -13.34 -5.19
N GLY A 459 -3.75 -12.93 -5.29
CA GLY A 459 -3.37 -11.58 -5.69
C GLY A 459 -2.40 -11.60 -6.85
N LEU A 460 -2.39 -10.51 -7.61
CA LEU A 460 -1.46 -10.25 -8.70
C LEU A 460 -1.26 -8.74 -8.86
N PRO A 461 -0.11 -8.27 -9.36
CA PRO A 461 0.02 -6.90 -9.79
C PRO A 461 -0.75 -6.65 -11.10
N ASN A 462 -1.33 -5.47 -11.24
CA ASN A 462 -2.09 -5.04 -12.42
C ASN A 462 -1.58 -3.71 -13.02
N GLU A 463 -0.55 -3.14 -12.42
CA GLU A 463 -0.14 -1.76 -12.65
C GLU A 463 1.36 -1.64 -12.89
N GLU A 464 1.76 -0.61 -13.64
CA GLU A 464 3.15 -0.24 -13.85
C GLU A 464 3.40 1.15 -13.26
N PHE A 465 4.55 1.29 -12.58
CA PHE A 465 5.05 2.55 -12.03
C PHE A 465 6.20 3.05 -12.89
N LEU A 466 5.95 4.15 -13.59
CA LEU A 466 6.81 4.70 -14.63
C LEU A 466 7.65 5.87 -14.11
N THR A 467 8.91 5.87 -14.47
CA THR A 467 9.80 7.03 -14.41
C THR A 467 9.38 8.11 -15.42
N ALA A 468 9.99 9.29 -15.35
CA ALA A 468 9.70 10.40 -16.25
C ALA A 468 9.94 10.06 -17.74
N ASP A 469 10.89 9.16 -18.02
CA ASP A 469 11.21 8.63 -19.35
C ASP A 469 10.41 7.37 -19.70
N GLY A 470 9.41 6.99 -18.90
CA GLY A 470 8.45 5.92 -19.23
C GLY A 470 8.95 4.50 -18.96
N ARG A 471 10.02 4.30 -18.20
CA ARG A 471 10.53 2.98 -17.79
C ARG A 471 9.95 2.55 -16.44
N THR A 472 9.91 1.24 -16.19
CA THR A 472 9.60 0.69 -14.86
C THR A 472 10.82 -0.02 -14.26
N PHE A 473 10.82 -0.16 -12.93
CA PHE A 473 11.76 -0.99 -12.15
C PHE A 473 11.16 -2.35 -11.73
N ASP A 474 9.94 -2.69 -12.16
CA ASP A 474 9.30 -3.99 -11.86
C ASP A 474 10.17 -5.16 -12.34
N GLY A 475 10.44 -6.11 -11.44
CA GLY A 475 11.36 -7.25 -11.63
C GLY A 475 12.76 -7.00 -11.05
N PRO A 476 13.61 -6.15 -11.64
CA PRO A 476 14.97 -5.90 -11.13
C PRO A 476 15.03 -5.08 -9.83
N GLY A 477 14.04 -4.22 -9.56
CA GLY A 477 14.08 -3.22 -8.50
C GLY A 477 14.92 -1.99 -8.85
N ILE A 478 14.83 -0.96 -8.01
CA ILE A 478 15.62 0.27 -8.14
C ILE A 478 17.07 -0.04 -7.75
N PRO A 479 18.05 0.22 -8.64
CA PRO A 479 19.44 -0.01 -8.32
C PRO A 479 19.98 1.04 -7.33
N PRO A 480 20.90 0.66 -6.43
CA PRO A 480 21.64 1.60 -5.62
C PRO A 480 22.62 2.39 -6.51
N ALA A 481 22.94 3.63 -6.11
CA ALA A 481 24.05 4.36 -6.72
C ALA A 481 25.41 3.84 -6.19
N ILE A 482 25.44 3.38 -4.93
CA ILE A 482 26.62 2.79 -4.29
C ILE A 482 26.22 1.45 -3.72
N ARG A 483 26.81 0.37 -4.24
CA ARG A 483 26.53 -0.97 -3.76
C ARG A 483 27.26 -1.22 -2.44
N THR A 484 26.55 -1.74 -1.45
CA THR A 484 27.13 -2.29 -0.21
C THR A 484 26.43 -3.59 0.14
N PRO A 485 27.02 -4.43 0.99
CA PRO A 485 26.26 -5.44 1.70
C PRO A 485 25.10 -4.81 2.49
N VAL A 486 24.03 -5.59 2.67
CA VAL A 486 22.86 -5.23 3.49
C VAL A 486 22.62 -6.38 4.45
N PHE A 487 23.10 -6.22 5.68
CA PHE A 487 22.92 -7.16 6.78
C PHE A 487 23.32 -8.60 6.43
N SER A 488 24.45 -8.76 5.74
CA SER A 488 25.04 -10.09 5.57
C SER A 488 25.41 -10.72 6.91
N ASP A 489 25.47 -12.04 7.02
CA ASP A 489 25.87 -12.69 8.29
C ASP A 489 27.21 -12.18 8.82
N LYS A 490 28.19 -11.98 7.92
CA LYS A 490 29.49 -11.36 8.26
C LYS A 490 29.37 -9.94 8.83
N GLU A 491 28.38 -9.16 8.40
CA GLU A 491 28.11 -7.84 8.98
C GLU A 491 27.44 -7.96 10.35
N LEU A 492 26.43 -8.81 10.47
CA LEU A 492 25.67 -9.00 11.70
C LEU A 492 26.55 -9.57 12.82
N ASP A 493 27.41 -10.55 12.52
CA ASP A 493 28.35 -11.15 13.47
C ASP A 493 29.38 -10.14 13.97
N ALA A 494 29.85 -9.27 13.08
CA ALA A 494 30.77 -8.18 13.41
C ALA A 494 30.07 -6.92 13.97
N ARG A 495 28.73 -6.94 14.11
CA ARG A 495 27.90 -5.76 14.46
C ARG A 495 28.22 -4.52 13.61
N ARG A 496 28.41 -4.71 12.30
CA ARG A 496 28.71 -3.65 11.33
C ARG A 496 27.52 -3.31 10.48
N ASP A 497 27.48 -2.06 10.03
CA ASP A 497 26.52 -1.58 9.04
C ASP A 497 27.28 -0.79 7.97
N SER A 498 27.61 -1.45 6.86
CA SER A 498 28.40 -0.84 5.78
C SER A 498 27.62 0.29 5.08
N ALA A 499 26.30 0.13 4.91
CA ALA A 499 25.48 1.11 4.22
C ALA A 499 25.35 2.41 5.03
N LEU A 500 25.10 2.30 6.34
CA LEU A 500 25.03 3.45 7.24
C LEU A 500 26.40 4.12 7.38
N THR A 501 27.48 3.35 7.53
CA THR A 501 28.85 3.89 7.57
C THR A 501 29.14 4.69 6.31
N ARG A 502 28.75 4.16 5.14
CA ARG A 502 28.94 4.80 3.85
C ARG A 502 28.13 6.09 3.71
N ALA A 503 26.87 6.07 4.14
CA ALA A 503 26.01 7.25 4.14
C ALA A 503 26.57 8.38 5.01
N ARG A 504 27.02 8.07 6.23
CA ARG A 504 27.63 9.04 7.14
C ARG A 504 28.90 9.66 6.57
N ALA A 505 29.74 8.88 5.88
CA ALA A 505 30.95 9.40 5.24
C ALA A 505 30.62 10.44 4.16
N LEU A 506 29.65 10.12 3.29
CA LEU A 506 29.22 11.01 2.20
C LEU A 506 28.61 12.31 2.73
N LEU A 507 27.72 12.22 3.72
CA LEU A 507 27.04 13.38 4.30
C LEU A 507 28.00 14.29 5.10
N ASN A 508 29.12 13.75 5.58
CA ASN A 508 30.19 14.54 6.22
C ASN A 508 31.21 15.12 5.22
N GLY A 509 31.02 14.94 3.90
CA GLY A 509 31.96 15.43 2.88
C GLY A 509 33.29 14.68 2.84
N ARG A 510 33.40 13.51 3.49
CA ARG A 510 34.58 12.64 3.38
C ARG A 510 34.43 11.78 2.14
N ALA A 511 35.23 12.06 1.11
CA ALA A 511 35.33 11.20 -0.05
C ALA A 511 35.69 9.75 0.38
N PRO A 512 35.18 8.73 -0.31
CA PRO A 512 35.52 7.35 -0.02
C PRO A 512 37.01 7.14 -0.30
N LYS A 513 37.77 6.53 0.61
CA LYS A 513 38.99 5.84 0.19
C LYS A 513 38.57 4.74 -0.78
N ALA A 514 39.02 4.82 -2.02
CA ALA A 514 38.77 3.78 -3.02
C ALA A 514 39.25 2.44 -2.46
N VAL A 515 38.34 1.48 -2.33
CA VAL A 515 38.71 0.08 -2.11
C VAL A 515 39.23 -0.40 -3.46
N ARG A 516 40.54 -0.69 -3.55
CA ARG A 516 41.13 -1.31 -4.74
C ARG A 516 40.46 -2.68 -4.98
N PRO A 517 40.28 -3.07 -6.26
CA PRO A 517 39.49 -4.23 -6.66
C PRO A 517 39.94 -5.54 -5.99
#